data_AF-A0A068V2E2-F1
#
_entry.id   AF-A0A068V2E2-F1
#
_cell.length_a   1.000
_cell.length_b   1.000
_cell.length_c   1.000
_cell.angle_alpha   90.00
_cell.angle_beta   90.00
_cell.angle_gamma   90.00
#
_symmetry.space_group_name_H-M   'P 1'
#
loop_
_entity.id
_entity.type
_entity.pdbx_description
1 polymer ?
#
loop_
_entity_poly.entity_id
_entity_poly.type
_entity_poly.pdbx_seq_one_letter_code
_entity_poly.pdbx_strand_id
1 'polypeptide(L)'
;MEIEKRPSPGGGYVYQPKTHLKRYMQVDLWKNLFMKLLNTSPTEDHKSLLRNLRHSFQDYMCSNPQLIKKLKQLLVKQKNSLCSA
;
A
#
# COMPACT_ATOMS: atom_id res chain seq x y z
N MET A 1 8.87 -10.53 2.66
CA MET A 1 9.11 -9.24 1.97
C MET A 1 10.34 -8.63 2.61
N GLU A 2 11.46 -8.59 1.89
CA GLU A 2 12.70 -8.00 2.43
C GLU A 2 12.70 -6.48 2.30
N ILE A 3 13.22 -5.81 3.33
CA ILE A 3 13.36 -4.35 3.38
C ILE A 3 14.84 -4.02 3.16
N GLU A 4 15.11 -2.97 2.38
CA GLU A 4 16.43 -2.38 2.24
C GLU A 4 16.46 -0.98 2.85
N LYS A 5 17.63 -0.62 3.38
CA LYS A 5 17.96 0.70 3.90
C LYS A 5 18.81 1.41 2.84
N ARG A 6 18.32 2.53 2.31
CA ARG A 6 18.99 3.33 1.29
C ARG A 6 19.34 4.72 1.83
N PRO A 7 20.49 5.30 1.45
CA PRO A 7 20.82 6.68 1.81
C PRO A 7 19.83 7.65 1.14
N SER A 8 19.39 8.66 1.88
CA SER A 8 18.53 9.74 1.36
C SER A 8 19.36 10.91 0.85
N PRO A 9 18.94 11.60 -0.23
CA PRO A 9 19.62 12.82 -0.70
C PRO A 9 19.69 13.94 0.36
N GLY A 10 18.72 13.99 1.28
CA GLY A 10 18.67 14.98 2.36
C GLY A 10 19.45 14.60 3.62
N GLY A 11 20.28 13.54 3.55
CA GLY A 11 20.91 12.92 4.71
C GLY A 11 20.00 11.91 5.41
N GLY A 12 20.61 11.00 6.18
CA GLY A 12 19.90 9.89 6.81
C GLY A 12 19.56 8.75 5.84
N TYR A 13 18.53 7.98 6.17
CA TYR A 13 18.19 6.76 5.46
C TYR A 13 16.69 6.63 5.24
N VAL A 14 16.33 6.00 4.12
CA VAL A 14 14.96 5.60 3.78
C VAL A 14 14.90 4.08 3.67
N TYR A 15 13.86 3.50 4.25
CA TYR A 15 13.53 2.10 4.17
C TYR A 15 12.47 1.87 3.08
N GLN A 16 12.72 0.89 2.22
CA GLN A 16 11.77 0.47 1.20
C GLN A 16 11.85 -1.03 0.92
N PRO A 17 10.84 -1.65 0.30
CA PRO A 17 10.92 -3.04 -0.11
C PRO A 17 11.99 -3.26 -1.18
N LYS A 18 12.80 -4.32 -1.03
CA LYS A 18 13.78 -4.72 -2.07
C LYS A 18 13.11 -5.15 -3.37
N THR A 19 11.93 -5.75 -3.26
CA THR A 19 11.21 -6.28 -4.41
C THR A 19 10.62 -5.15 -5.23
N HIS A 20 10.94 -5.12 -6.52
CA HIS A 20 10.32 -4.20 -7.45
C HIS A 20 8.80 -4.44 -7.54
N LEU A 21 8.04 -3.36 -7.40
CA LEU A 21 6.61 -3.37 -7.67
C LEU A 21 6.40 -3.55 -9.17
N LYS A 22 5.55 -4.50 -9.54
CA LYS A 22 5.23 -4.78 -10.94
C LYS A 22 4.55 -3.57 -11.57
N ARG A 23 4.91 -3.21 -12.80
CA ARG A 23 4.42 -2.01 -13.51
C ARG A 23 2.89 -1.92 -13.60
N TYR A 24 2.21 -3.07 -13.69
CA TYR A 24 0.74 -3.12 -13.77
C TYR A 24 0.02 -2.94 -12.43
N MET A 25 0.77 -2.82 -11.33
CA MET A 25 0.23 -2.37 -10.05
C MET A 25 0.17 -0.84 -10.05
N GLN A 26 -0.65 -0.26 -9.17
CA GLN A 26 -0.59 1.17 -8.87
C GLN A 26 0.70 1.50 -8.13
N VAL A 27 1.81 1.54 -8.88
CA VAL A 27 3.17 1.63 -8.35
C VAL A 27 3.30 2.83 -7.42
N ASP A 28 2.75 3.97 -7.78
CA ASP A 28 2.87 5.19 -6.97
C ASP A 28 2.08 5.11 -5.66
N LEU A 29 0.89 4.50 -5.70
CA LEU A 29 0.07 4.27 -4.51
C LEU A 29 0.79 3.35 -3.51
N TRP A 30 1.37 2.26 -4.01
CA TRP A 30 2.15 1.32 -3.19
C TRP A 30 3.47 1.93 -2.71
N LYS A 31 4.19 2.67 -3.55
CA LYS A 31 5.38 3.42 -3.12
C LYS A 31 5.06 4.37 -1.99
N ASN A 32 3.99 5.15 -2.11
CA ASN A 32 3.54 6.07 -1.06
C ASN A 32 3.20 5.33 0.24
N LEU A 33 2.54 4.17 0.16
CA LEU A 33 2.27 3.32 1.32
C LEU A 33 3.56 2.92 2.05
N PHE A 34 4.51 2.32 1.33
CA PHE A 34 5.76 1.85 1.94
C PHE A 34 6.63 3.00 2.44
N MET A 35 6.74 4.07 1.67
CA MET A 35 7.49 5.26 2.07
C MET A 35 6.96 5.82 3.38
N LYS A 36 5.64 5.96 3.54
CA LYS A 36 5.05 6.49 4.78
C LYS A 36 5.19 5.52 5.95
N LEU A 37 4.84 4.26 5.77
CA LEU A 37 4.79 3.30 6.88
C LEU A 37 6.16 2.81 7.36
N LEU A 38 7.17 2.75 6.49
CA LEU A 38 8.51 2.28 6.86
C LEU A 38 9.42 3.40 7.38
N ASN A 39 8.99 4.67 7.26
CA ASN A 39 9.80 5.84 7.58
C ASN A 39 9.05 6.84 8.49
N THR A 40 8.13 6.34 9.32
CA THR A 40 7.39 7.17 10.28
C THR A 40 8.31 7.71 11.38
N SER A 41 8.08 8.96 11.78
CA SER A 41 8.72 9.56 12.96
C SER A 41 7.87 9.34 14.22
N PRO A 42 8.47 9.14 15.42
CA PRO A 42 7.72 9.09 16.68
C PRO A 42 6.89 10.34 16.99
N THR A 43 7.22 11.47 16.36
CA THR A 43 6.52 12.76 16.53
C THR A 43 5.39 12.97 15.52
N GLU A 44 5.17 12.03 14.60
CA GLU A 44 4.18 12.18 13.53
C GLU A 44 2.77 11.79 14.00
N ASP A 45 1.75 12.47 13.49
CA ASP A 45 0.35 12.06 13.72
C ASP A 45 0.04 10.78 12.93
N HIS A 46 0.30 9.64 13.56
CA HIS A 46 0.08 8.33 12.99
C HIS A 46 -1.39 8.10 12.59
N LYS A 47 -2.35 8.67 13.33
CA LYS A 47 -3.77 8.49 13.04
C LYS A 47 -4.15 9.20 11.74
N SER A 48 -3.70 10.44 11.57
CA SER A 48 -3.89 11.18 10.32
C SER A 48 -3.18 10.51 9.15
N LEU A 49 -1.94 10.05 9.35
CA LEU A 49 -1.17 9.32 8.33
C LEU A 49 -1.92 8.07 7.83
N LEU A 50 -2.41 7.24 8.74
CA LEU A 50 -3.16 6.02 8.39
C LEU A 50 -4.49 6.34 7.70
N ARG A 51 -5.22 7.36 8.18
CA ARG A 51 -6.47 7.81 7.55
C ARG A 51 -6.23 8.28 6.12
N ASN A 52 -5.17 9.06 5.89
CA ASN A 52 -4.83 9.59 4.57
C ASN A 52 -4.41 8.46 3.62
N LEU A 53 -3.62 7.49 4.09
CA LEU A 53 -3.28 6.29 3.32
C LEU A 53 -4.54 5.53 2.92
N ARG A 54 -5.46 5.28 3.86
CA ARG A 54 -6.74 4.60 3.57
C ARG A 54 -7.54 5.35 2.50
N HIS A 55 -7.65 6.67 2.60
CA HIS A 55 -8.36 7.48 1.62
C HIS A 55 -7.73 7.38 0.24
N SER A 56 -6.40 7.47 0.11
CA SER A 56 -5.75 7.32 -1.21
C SER A 56 -6.06 6.00 -1.90
N PHE A 57 -6.14 4.89 -1.14
CA PHE A 57 -6.53 3.59 -1.71
C PHE A 57 -8.02 3.54 -2.05
N GLN A 58 -8.88 4.12 -1.21
CA GLN A 58 -10.31 4.20 -1.47
C GLN A 58 -10.60 5.03 -2.73
N ASP A 59 -9.96 6.19 -2.87
CA ASP A 59 -10.10 7.07 -4.04
C ASP A 59 -9.68 6.33 -5.31
N TYR A 60 -8.56 5.61 -5.27
CA TYR A 60 -8.15 4.76 -6.40
C TYR A 60 -9.20 3.70 -6.73
N MET A 61 -9.73 2.98 -5.74
CA MET A 61 -10.73 1.94 -5.99
C MET A 61 -12.04 2.52 -6.54
N CYS A 62 -12.46 3.69 -6.05
CA CYS A 62 -13.67 4.38 -6.51
C CYS A 62 -13.50 5.09 -7.86
N SER A 63 -12.26 5.39 -8.28
CA SER A 63 -11.98 6.06 -9.56
C SER A 63 -12.44 5.26 -10.79
N ASN A 64 -12.58 3.94 -10.67
CA ASN A 64 -13.06 3.07 -11.73
C ASN A 64 -14.00 2.00 -11.15
N PRO A 65 -15.31 2.02 -11.48
CA PRO A 65 -16.29 1.06 -10.97
C PRO A 65 -15.91 -0.41 -11.20
N GLN A 66 -15.13 -0.71 -12.25
CA GLN A 66 -14.66 -2.07 -12.53
C GLN A 66 -13.68 -2.58 -11.46
N LEU A 67 -12.92 -1.71 -10.80
CA LEU A 67 -11.99 -2.10 -9.73
C LEU A 67 -12.75 -2.61 -8.51
N ILE A 68 -13.80 -1.89 -8.08
CA ILE A 68 -14.68 -2.34 -6.99
C ILE A 68 -15.41 -3.63 -7.37
N LYS A 69 -15.91 -3.75 -8.60
CA LYS A 69 -16.55 -4.98 -9.08
C LYS A 69 -15.59 -6.16 -9.01
N LYS A 70 -14.36 -6.00 -9.50
CA LYS A 70 -13.30 -7.01 -9.46
C LYS A 70 -12.92 -7.37 -8.03
N LEU A 71 -12.78 -6.38 -7.14
CA LEU A 71 -12.50 -6.64 -5.72
C LEU A 71 -13.57 -7.51 -5.09
N LYS A 72 -14.86 -7.17 -5.27
CA LYS A 72 -15.98 -7.96 -4.73
C LYS A 72 -15.94 -9.40 -5.23
N GLN A 73 -15.65 -9.62 -6.51
CA GLN A 73 -15.51 -10.97 -7.07
C GLN A 73 -14.34 -11.74 -6.44
N LEU A 74 -13.19 -11.07 -6.24
CA LEU A 74 -12.03 -11.69 -5.59
C LEU A 74 -12.32 -12.04 -4.12
N LEU A 75 -13.02 -11.18 -3.39
CA LEU A 75 -13.41 -11.44 -1.99
C LEU A 75 -14.37 -12.63 -1.88
N VAL A 76 -15.34 -12.75 -2.80
CA VAL A 76 -16.23 -13.93 -2.84
C VAL A 76 -15.44 -15.21 -3.11
N LYS A 77 -14.53 -15.18 -4.09
CA LYS A 77 -13.65 -16.33 -4.38
C LYS A 77 -12.78 -16.71 -3.19
N GLN A 78 -12.20 -15.72 -2.51
CA GLN A 78 -11.38 -15.93 -1.31
C GLN A 78 -12.22 -16.55 -0.18
N LYS A 79 -13.41 -16.02 0.08
CA LYS A 79 -14.34 -16.59 1.07
C LYS A 79 -14.65 -18.05 0.76
N ASN A 80 -15.02 -18.34 -0.49
CA ASN A 80 -15.33 -19.72 -0.89
C ASN A 80 -14.12 -20.64 -0.71
N SER A 81 -12.91 -20.20 -1.11
CA SER A 81 -11.69 -20.99 -0.92
C SER A 81 -11.35 -21.24 0.56
N LEU A 82 -11.61 -20.28 1.45
CA LEU A 82 -11.34 -20.41 2.88
C LEU A 82 -12.39 -21.24 3.62
N CYS A 83 -13.65 -21.20 3.17
CA CYS A 83 -14.76 -21.94 3.76
C CYS A 83 -15.00 -23.32 3.10
N SER A 84 -14.14 -23.76 2.20
CA SER A 84 -14.19 -25.11 1.60
C SER A 84 -13.36 -26.15 2.37
N ALA A 85 -13.08 -25.88 3.65
CA ALA A 85 -12.40 -26.79 4.59
C ALA A 85 -13.40 -27.44 5.53
#